data_AF-A0A7S1JNE7-F1
#
_entry.id   AF-A0A7S1JNE7-F1
#
_cell.length_a   1.000
_cell.length_b   1.000
_cell.length_c   1.000
_cell.angle_alpha   90.00
_cell.angle_beta   90.00
_cell.angle_gamma   90.00
#
_symmetry.space_group_name_H-M   'P 1'
#
loop_
_entity.id
_entity.type
_entity.pdbx_description
1 polymer ?
#
loop_
_entity_poly.entity_id
_entity_poly.type
_entity_poly.pdbx_seq_one_letter_code
_entity_poly.pdbx_strand_id
1 'polypeptide(L)'
;MRRIYVRNTCHETLHIAIRMRAPGGFWISQCWWKFRPHEGNFLGDENGRRLYTDNGLIYYYAESATKLWSGKYTRTCNGRILGMREHTYVDSDGDVYVQLWCNNRRLLGEAFSTQTATPEDMEFKHTHADTQALEH
;
A
#
# COMPACT_ATOMS: atom_id res chain seq x y z
N MET A 1 10.21 -20.86 16.25
CA MET A 1 10.45 -20.42 14.86
C MET A 1 9.11 -20.03 14.27
N ARG A 2 9.05 -18.94 13.52
CA ARG A 2 7.79 -18.39 12.98
C ARG A 2 7.83 -18.45 11.46
N ARG A 3 6.76 -18.91 10.80
CA ARG A 3 6.66 -18.82 9.34
C ARG A 3 6.36 -17.38 8.96
N ILE A 4 6.49 -17.07 7.68
CA ILE A 4 6.18 -15.74 7.15
C ILE A 4 5.09 -15.92 6.11
N TYR A 5 3.90 -15.41 6.41
CA TYR A 5 2.77 -15.36 5.49
C TYR A 5 2.65 -13.98 4.88
N VAL A 6 2.51 -13.92 3.55
CA VAL A 6 2.29 -12.68 2.83
C VAL A 6 0.97 -12.77 2.08
N ARG A 7 0.14 -11.73 2.22
CA ARG A 7 -1.13 -11.58 1.52
C ARG A 7 -1.11 -10.31 0.67
N ASN A 8 -1.16 -10.50 -0.63
CA ASN A 8 -1.52 -9.44 -1.55
C ASN A 8 -3.04 -9.22 -1.48
N THR A 9 -3.47 -8.06 -1.01
CA THR A 9 -4.89 -7.66 -1.03
C THR A 9 -5.17 -6.68 -2.18
N CYS A 10 -4.14 -6.30 -2.95
CA CYS A 10 -4.29 -5.49 -4.15
C CYS A 10 -4.92 -6.28 -5.30
N HIS A 11 -5.50 -5.52 -6.24
CA HIS A 11 -5.90 -5.99 -7.57
C HIS A 11 -4.73 -6.01 -8.58
N GLU A 12 -3.52 -5.66 -8.14
CA GLU A 12 -2.29 -5.63 -8.93
C GLU A 12 -1.33 -6.74 -8.49
N THR A 13 -0.40 -7.10 -9.38
CA THR A 13 0.72 -7.99 -9.02
C THR A 13 1.71 -7.24 -8.12
N LEU A 14 2.16 -7.90 -7.06
CA LEU A 14 3.21 -7.38 -6.18
C LEU A 14 4.52 -8.13 -6.37
N HIS A 15 5.63 -7.42 -6.26
CA HIS A 15 6.96 -7.98 -6.05
C HIS A 15 7.43 -7.58 -4.65
N ILE A 16 7.87 -8.57 -3.87
CA ILE A 16 8.32 -8.35 -2.49
C ILE A 16 9.72 -8.90 -2.28
N ALA A 17 10.53 -8.17 -1.53
CA ALA A 17 11.84 -8.59 -1.05
C ALA A 17 11.85 -8.49 0.48
N ILE A 18 12.41 -9.49 1.15
CA ILE A 18 12.40 -9.58 2.62
C ILE A 18 13.79 -9.87 3.13
N ARG A 19 14.13 -9.21 4.23
CA ARG A 19 15.23 -9.57 5.11
C ARG A 19 14.67 -10.07 6.44
N MET A 20 15.20 -11.18 6.92
CA MET A 20 14.76 -11.83 8.14
C MET A 20 15.93 -12.47 8.86
N ARG A 21 15.76 -12.76 10.16
CA ARG A 21 16.74 -13.49 10.94
C ARG A 21 16.43 -14.99 10.87
N ALA A 22 17.25 -15.72 10.13
CA ALA A 22 17.07 -17.16 9.89
C ALA A 22 17.24 -17.97 11.19
N PRO A 23 16.75 -19.23 11.23
CA PRO A 23 17.10 -20.17 12.29
C PRO A 23 18.63 -20.29 12.40
N GLY A 24 19.18 -20.01 13.58
CA GLY A 24 20.63 -19.89 13.80
C GLY A 24 21.11 -18.46 14.04
N GLY A 25 20.23 -17.46 13.88
CA GLY A 25 20.47 -16.10 14.34
C GLY A 25 21.15 -15.18 13.33
N PHE A 26 21.44 -15.67 12.12
CA PHE A 26 22.02 -14.89 11.03
C PHE A 26 20.93 -14.17 10.24
N TRP A 27 21.24 -12.98 9.73
CA TRP A 27 20.31 -12.24 8.88
C TRP A 27 20.51 -12.58 7.41
N ILE A 28 19.43 -13.01 6.76
CA ILE A 28 19.41 -13.30 5.32
C ILE A 28 18.44 -12.35 4.60
N SER A 29 18.77 -12.03 3.35
CA SER A 29 17.89 -11.30 2.44
C SER A 29 17.53 -12.22 1.29
N GLN A 30 16.26 -12.25 0.93
CA GLN A 30 15.72 -13.03 -0.16
C GLN A 30 14.89 -12.08 -1.03
N CYS A 31 15.11 -12.15 -2.34
CA CYS A 31 14.70 -11.09 -3.25
C CYS A 31 13.70 -11.63 -4.28
N TRP A 32 12.61 -10.90 -4.38
CA TRP A 32 11.55 -10.98 -5.38
C TRP A 32 10.72 -12.27 -5.38
N TRP A 33 9.83 -12.37 -4.40
CA TRP A 33 8.60 -13.14 -4.60
C TRP A 33 7.61 -12.32 -5.39
N LYS A 34 6.90 -13.01 -6.30
CA LYS A 34 5.80 -12.45 -7.08
C LYS A 34 4.49 -12.95 -6.52
N PHE A 35 3.57 -12.04 -6.22
CA PHE A 35 2.22 -12.36 -5.77
C PHE A 35 1.21 -11.81 -6.78
N ARG A 36 0.37 -12.68 -7.33
CA ARG A 36 -0.77 -12.30 -8.15
C ARG A 36 -1.80 -11.51 -7.32
N PRO A 37 -2.71 -10.76 -7.98
CA PRO A 37 -3.82 -10.12 -7.30
C PRO A 37 -4.54 -11.09 -6.35
N HIS A 38 -4.80 -10.64 -5.13
CA HIS A 38 -5.52 -11.41 -4.10
C HIS A 38 -4.84 -12.74 -3.69
N GLU A 39 -3.57 -12.97 -4.03
CA GLU A 39 -2.82 -14.16 -3.63
C GLU A 39 -2.30 -14.02 -2.20
N GLY A 40 -2.29 -15.13 -1.44
CA GLY A 40 -1.52 -15.21 -0.21
C GLY A 40 -0.94 -16.59 -0.01
N ASN A 41 0.28 -16.64 0.51
CA ASN A 41 0.98 -17.89 0.79
C ASN A 41 2.08 -17.63 1.83
N PHE A 42 2.54 -18.69 2.48
CA PHE A 42 3.79 -18.57 3.23
C PHE A 42 4.98 -18.59 2.28
N LEU A 43 6.04 -17.87 2.65
CA LEU A 43 7.23 -17.75 1.82
C LEU A 43 8.06 -19.02 1.83
N GLY A 44 8.60 -19.36 0.66
CA GLY A 44 9.62 -20.39 0.48
C GLY A 44 10.85 -19.82 -0.21
N ASP A 45 11.99 -20.47 -0.04
CA ASP A 45 13.19 -20.20 -0.84
C ASP A 45 13.02 -20.70 -2.30
N GLU A 46 14.05 -20.52 -3.12
CA GLU A 46 14.07 -20.94 -4.53
C GLU A 46 13.89 -22.46 -4.71
N ASN A 47 14.17 -23.26 -3.67
CA ASN A 47 13.99 -24.71 -3.66
C ASN A 47 12.61 -25.11 -3.11
N GLY A 48 11.72 -24.15 -2.85
CA GLY A 48 10.40 -24.38 -2.27
C GLY A 48 10.41 -24.70 -0.77
N ARG A 49 11.56 -24.57 -0.08
CA ARG A 49 11.64 -24.83 1.36
C ARG A 49 11.07 -23.65 2.11
N ARG A 50 10.20 -23.94 3.09
CA ARG A 50 9.54 -22.88 3.87
C ARG A 50 10.56 -22.01 4.60
N LEU A 51 10.35 -20.71 4.55
CA LEU A 51 11.14 -19.73 5.27
C LEU A 51 10.62 -19.51 6.69
N TYR A 52 11.56 -19.34 7.61
CA TYR A 52 11.28 -19.10 9.03
C TYR A 52 12.13 -17.94 9.55
N THR A 53 11.57 -17.22 10.53
CA THR A 53 12.30 -16.25 11.36
C THR A 53 12.32 -16.69 12.83
N ASP A 54 13.39 -16.37 13.55
CA ASP A 54 13.55 -16.74 14.96
C ASP A 54 12.81 -15.80 15.93
N ASN A 55 12.65 -14.52 15.57
CA ASN A 55 12.24 -13.45 16.50
C ASN A 55 10.97 -12.69 16.07
N GLY A 56 10.39 -13.01 14.91
CA GLY A 56 9.17 -12.34 14.42
C GLY A 56 9.40 -10.94 13.82
N LEU A 57 10.65 -10.47 13.82
CA LEU A 57 11.06 -9.23 13.17
C LEU A 57 11.51 -9.53 11.74
N ILE A 58 10.93 -8.81 10.79
CA ILE A 58 11.38 -8.80 9.40
C ILE A 58 11.51 -7.36 8.90
N TYR A 59 12.30 -7.18 7.84
CA TYR A 59 12.30 -5.99 7.02
C TYR A 59 11.80 -6.36 5.64
N TYR A 60 10.85 -5.62 5.09
CA TYR A 60 10.31 -5.89 3.76
C TYR A 60 10.30 -4.65 2.88
N TYR A 61 10.48 -4.88 1.59
CA TYR A 61 10.22 -3.92 0.53
C TYR A 61 9.20 -4.56 -0.40
N ALA A 62 8.18 -3.82 -0.82
CA ALA A 62 7.27 -4.29 -1.85
C ALA A 62 7.01 -3.21 -2.90
N GLU A 63 6.78 -3.62 -4.13
CA GLU A 63 6.40 -2.75 -5.24
C GLU A 63 5.28 -3.39 -6.07
N SER A 64 4.45 -2.51 -6.63
CA SER A 64 3.39 -2.81 -7.62
C SER A 64 3.50 -1.79 -8.77
N ALA A 65 2.60 -1.84 -9.74
CA ALA A 65 2.60 -0.83 -10.79
C ALA A 65 2.26 0.57 -10.24
N THR A 66 1.41 0.66 -9.22
CA THR A 66 0.90 1.96 -8.73
C THR A 66 1.25 2.32 -7.30
N LYS A 67 1.86 1.42 -6.53
CA LYS A 67 2.19 1.61 -5.11
C LYS A 67 3.54 1.01 -4.74
N LEU A 68 4.21 1.71 -3.83
CA LEU A 68 5.49 1.33 -3.25
C LEU A 68 5.35 1.24 -1.72
N TRP A 69 5.88 0.17 -1.14
CA TRP A 69 6.02 0.00 0.30
C TRP A 69 7.50 -0.04 0.65
N SER A 70 7.99 1.06 1.18
CA SER A 70 9.40 1.26 1.53
C SER A 70 9.56 1.79 2.95
N GLY A 71 10.78 1.71 3.46
CA GLY A 71 11.19 2.24 4.77
C GLY A 71 12.64 2.70 4.76
N LYS A 72 13.17 2.97 5.95
CA LYS A 72 14.49 3.60 6.15
C LYS A 72 15.66 2.61 6.06
N TYR A 73 15.41 1.32 6.25
CA TYR A 73 16.48 0.34 6.36
C TYR A 73 16.91 -0.15 4.97
N THR A 74 18.09 0.23 4.51
CA THR A 74 18.52 -0.07 3.13
C THR A 74 19.23 -1.41 3.01
N ARG A 75 18.86 -2.18 1.98
CA ARG A 75 19.57 -3.42 1.59
C ARG A 75 19.62 -3.60 0.08
N THR A 76 20.73 -4.17 -0.37
CA THR A 76 20.90 -4.53 -1.78
C THR A 76 20.20 -5.85 -2.08
N CYS A 77 19.35 -5.87 -3.11
CA CYS A 77 18.69 -7.04 -3.66
C CYS A 77 18.90 -7.04 -5.19
N ASN A 78 19.60 -8.06 -5.71
CA ASN A 78 19.96 -8.19 -7.13
C ASN A 78 20.50 -6.87 -7.74
N GLY A 79 21.43 -6.20 -7.05
CA GLY A 79 22.04 -4.94 -7.49
C GLY A 79 21.22 -3.67 -7.25
N ARG A 80 19.95 -3.78 -6.83
CA ARG A 80 19.10 -2.62 -6.46
C ARG A 80 19.19 -2.34 -4.96
N ILE A 81 19.41 -1.09 -4.57
CA ILE A 81 19.29 -0.66 -3.17
C ILE A 81 17.81 -0.43 -2.86
N LEU A 82 17.26 -1.22 -1.93
CA LEU A 82 15.87 -1.16 -1.51
C LEU A 82 15.76 -0.58 -0.10
N GLY A 83 14.95 0.46 0.07
CA GLY A 83 14.58 0.96 1.39
C GLY A 83 13.48 0.08 2.00
N MET A 84 13.85 -0.83 2.88
CA MET A 84 12.94 -1.77 3.53
C MET A 84 12.28 -1.18 4.79
N ARG A 85 11.02 -1.53 4.99
CA ARG A 85 10.19 -1.20 6.16
C ARG A 85 10.27 -2.31 7.20
N GLU A 86 10.39 -1.92 8.45
CA GLU A 86 10.33 -2.83 9.58
C GLU A 86 8.91 -3.37 9.82
N HIS A 87 8.80 -4.64 10.17
CA HIS A 87 7.53 -5.30 10.50
C HIS A 87 7.72 -6.32 11.62
N THR A 88 6.82 -6.29 12.58
CA THR A 88 6.89 -7.10 13.81
C THR A 88 5.57 -7.78 14.18
N TYR A 89 4.53 -7.61 13.35
CA TYR A 89 3.23 -8.21 13.63
C TYR A 89 3.26 -9.73 13.43
N VAL A 90 2.80 -10.44 14.45
CA VAL A 90 2.65 -11.89 14.51
C VAL A 90 1.18 -12.20 14.77
N ASP A 91 0.60 -13.13 14.01
CA ASP A 91 -0.80 -13.53 14.15
C ASP A 91 -1.04 -14.50 15.33
N SER A 92 -2.29 -14.95 15.49
CA SER A 92 -2.68 -15.90 16.54
C SER A 92 -2.03 -17.28 16.41
N ASP A 93 -1.59 -17.65 15.22
CA ASP A 93 -0.90 -18.92 14.95
C ASP A 93 0.61 -18.82 15.21
N GLY A 94 1.10 -17.63 15.60
CA GLY A 94 2.50 -17.39 15.89
C GLY A 94 3.34 -17.13 14.64
N ASP A 95 2.71 -16.84 13.50
CA ASP A 95 3.40 -16.55 12.24
C ASP A 95 3.51 -15.04 11.98
N VAL A 96 4.58 -14.63 11.31
CA VAL A 96 4.69 -13.25 10.85
C VAL A 96 3.72 -13.08 9.69
N TYR A 97 2.77 -12.15 9.84
CA TYR A 97 1.72 -11.92 8.86
C TYR A 97 1.87 -10.53 8.22
N VAL A 98 2.09 -10.49 6.91
CA VAL A 98 2.23 -9.26 6.13
C VAL A 98 1.06 -9.14 5.16
N GLN A 99 0.21 -8.15 5.38
CA GLN A 99 -0.88 -7.84 4.45
C GLN A 99 -0.61 -6.51 3.74
N LEU A 100 -0.69 -6.54 2.41
CA LEU A 100 -0.41 -5.40 1.56
C LEU A 100 -1.68 -4.97 0.82
N TRP A 101 -2.04 -3.69 0.96
CA TRP A 101 -3.22 -3.09 0.34
C TRP A 101 -2.83 -1.95 -0.60
N CYS A 102 -3.50 -1.88 -1.73
CA CYS A 102 -3.40 -0.79 -2.68
C CYS A 102 -4.65 0.09 -2.56
N ASN A 103 -4.48 1.41 -2.71
CA ASN A 103 -5.65 2.28 -2.76
C ASN A 103 -6.32 2.06 -4.12
N ASN A 104 -7.64 1.90 -4.15
CA ASN A 104 -8.38 1.92 -5.40
C ASN A 104 -8.30 3.33 -5.99
N ARG A 105 -7.34 3.60 -6.89
CA ARG A 105 -7.30 4.87 -7.63
C ARG A 105 -8.55 5.10 -8.49
N ARG A 106 -9.31 4.04 -8.81
CA ARG A 106 -10.64 4.17 -9.45
C ARG A 106 -11.64 5.01 -8.65
N LEU A 107 -11.47 5.15 -7.33
CA LEU A 107 -12.34 5.96 -6.47
C LEU A 107 -11.73 7.31 -6.06
N LEU A 108 -10.47 7.59 -6.47
CA LEU A 108 -9.81 8.86 -6.21
C LEU A 108 -9.85 9.81 -7.42
N GLY A 109 -10.42 9.37 -8.55
CA GLY A 109 -10.65 10.19 -9.74
C GLY A 109 -11.89 11.07 -9.68
N GLU A 110 -12.74 10.94 -8.66
CA GLU A 110 -13.96 11.76 -8.48
C GLU A 110 -13.93 12.65 -7.23
N ALA A 111 -12.78 12.75 -6.56
CA ALA A 111 -12.62 13.56 -5.36
C ALA A 111 -11.42 14.50 -5.47
N PHE A 112 -11.30 15.24 -6.58
CA PHE A 112 -10.54 16.49 -6.63
C PHE A 112 -10.93 17.32 -7.87
N SER A 113 -12.19 17.76 -7.91
CA SER A 113 -12.56 18.96 -8.66
C SER A 113 -13.13 19.96 -7.66
N THR A 114 -12.27 20.49 -6.79
CA THR A 114 -12.51 21.81 -6.21
C THR A 114 -12.47 22.81 -7.36
N GLN A 115 -13.63 23.02 -8.00
CA GLN A 115 -13.91 24.32 -8.57
C GLN A 115 -13.92 25.27 -7.38
N THR A 116 -12.86 26.06 -7.26
CA THR A 116 -12.81 27.25 -6.44
C THR A 116 -13.89 28.19 -6.96
N ALA A 117 -15.08 28.12 -6.37
CA ALA A 117 -16.07 29.18 -6.52
C ALA A 117 -15.49 30.41 -5.81
N THR A 118 -15.10 31.41 -6.59
CA THR A 118 -14.76 32.74 -6.10
C THR A 118 -16.02 33.39 -5.51
N PRO A 119 -15.95 34.12 -4.38
CA PRO A 119 -17.12 34.74 -3.74
C PRO A 119 -17.77 35.91 -4.52
N GLU A 120 -17.45 36.14 -5.79
CA GLU A 120 -17.81 37.39 -6.49
C GLU A 120 -19.01 37.27 -7.46
N ASP A 121 -19.56 36.08 -7.69
CA ASP A 121 -20.69 35.91 -8.65
C ASP A 121 -22.09 35.83 -7.99
N MET A 122 -22.22 36.22 -6.72
CA MET A 122 -23.49 36.15 -5.98
C MET A 122 -24.16 37.51 -5.79
N GLU A 123 -24.17 38.36 -6.83
CA GLU A 123 -25.02 39.56 -6.86
C GLU A 123 -25.82 39.65 -8.16
N PHE A 124 -26.97 38.97 -8.19
CA PHE A 124 -28.04 39.27 -9.13
C PHE A 124 -29.31 39.68 -8.36
N LYS A 125 -29.42 40.99 -8.17
CA LYS A 125 -30.64 41.82 -8.25
C LYS A 125 -31.85 41.34 -7.44
N HIS A 126 -31.99 41.90 -6.24
CA HIS A 126 -33.29 42.09 -5.61
C HIS A 126 -34.17 43.02 -6.47
N THR A 127 -35.28 42.47 -6.93
CA THR A 127 -36.40 43.15 -7.58
C THR A 127 -37.10 44.09 -6.61
N HIS A 128 -37.17 45.38 -6.91
CA HIS A 128 -38.24 46.28 -6.45
C HIS A 128 -38.37 47.46 -7.42
N ALA A 129 -39.51 47.55 -8.11
CA ALA A 129 -40.07 48.80 -8.60
C ALA A 129 -41.59 48.65 -8.73
N ASP A 130 -42.26 49.61 -8.12
CA ASP A 130 -43.70 49.76 -7.93
C ASP A 130 -44.37 50.42 -9.15
N THR A 131 -45.64 50.06 -9.38
CA THR A 131 -46.79 50.96 -9.66
C THR A 131 -47.04 51.59 -11.06
N GLN A 132 -48.33 51.53 -11.47
CA GLN A 132 -49.14 52.35 -12.45
C GLN A 132 -48.93 52.14 -13.97
N ALA A 133 -49.92 52.24 -14.89
CA ALA A 133 -51.37 52.50 -14.92
C ALA A 133 -51.92 52.21 -16.36
N LEU A 134 -53.26 52.09 -16.50
CA LEU A 134 -54.19 52.28 -17.68
C LEU A 134 -53.71 51.90 -19.11
N GLU A 135 -54.52 51.29 -20.00
CA GLU A 135 -55.76 51.79 -20.61
C GLU A 135 -56.58 50.62 -21.22
N HIS A 136 -57.91 50.67 -21.13
CA HIS A 136 -58.87 50.27 -22.18
C HIS A 136 -60.26 50.82 -21.84
#